data_AF-A0A952TKM0-F1
#
_entry.id   AF-A0A952TKM0-F1
#
_cell.length_a   1.000
_cell.length_b   1.000
_cell.length_c   1.000
_cell.angle_alpha   90.00
_cell.angle_beta   90.00
_cell.angle_gamma   90.00
#
_symmetry.space_group_name_H-M   'P 1'
#
loop_
_entity.id
_entity.type
_entity.pdbx_description
1 polymer ?
#
loop_
_entity_poly.entity_id
_entity_poly.type
_entity_poly.pdbx_seq_one_letter_code
_entity_poly.pdbx_strand_id
1 'polypeptide(L)'
;MMATNKTPFITSRTALAGVLAGLAGFTAFLFIHQALIRPIWFIAPFGAVVAALAGLLVAWAYDALRPRLPQNTWLAVAAFVALLTLTQLTSYAVSSVQHPIIDYLWGSNRVVPGFEGIVYSRFAIDLFLTSAVAGALAGWLVGRSRQAAGRMALAALGFAIGPGHNTPFFAGVASSAGTLWALILGAIVTAAVVFGVVLKSKDEG
;
A
#
# COMPACT_ATOMS: atom_id res chain seq x y z
N MET A 1 -15.45 -5.51 40.90
CA MET A 1 -15.50 -5.31 39.44
C MET A 1 -14.09 -5.02 38.94
N MET A 2 -13.43 -6.00 38.31
CA MET A 2 -12.16 -5.75 37.62
C MET A 2 -12.47 -4.93 36.36
N ALA A 3 -11.94 -3.72 36.27
CA ALA A 3 -11.99 -2.94 35.04
C ALA A 3 -11.29 -3.75 33.94
N THR A 4 -12.06 -4.21 32.95
CA THR A 4 -11.48 -4.80 31.75
C THR A 4 -10.71 -3.68 31.06
N ASN A 5 -9.39 -3.65 31.23
CA ASN A 5 -8.51 -2.80 30.44
C ASN A 5 -8.69 -3.23 28.98
N LYS A 6 -9.60 -2.56 28.27
CA LYS A 6 -9.78 -2.75 26.84
C LYS A 6 -8.47 -2.31 26.21
N THR A 7 -7.73 -3.25 25.64
CA THR A 7 -6.58 -2.94 24.82
C THR A 7 -7.05 -1.95 23.73
N PRO A 8 -6.39 -0.79 23.59
CA PRO A 8 -6.82 0.22 22.65
C PRO A 8 -6.82 -0.34 21.23
N PHE A 9 -7.76 0.13 20.41
CA PHE A 9 -7.91 -0.30 19.01
C PHE A 9 -6.64 -0.06 18.18
N ILE A 10 -5.98 1.08 18.43
CA ILE A 10 -4.66 1.50 17.96
C ILE A 10 -4.12 2.55 18.96
N THR A 11 -2.80 2.67 19.14
CA THR A 11 -2.25 3.80 19.92
C THR A 11 -2.34 5.10 19.12
N SER A 12 -2.55 6.24 19.81
CA SER A 12 -2.63 7.57 19.16
C SER A 12 -1.38 7.90 18.35
N ARG A 13 -0.21 7.44 18.81
CA ARG A 13 1.07 7.64 18.13
C ARG A 13 1.23 6.77 16.90
N THR A 14 0.89 5.48 16.98
CA THR A 14 0.93 4.59 15.80
C THR A 14 -0.02 5.14 14.73
N ALA A 15 -1.21 5.60 15.12
CA ALA A 15 -2.16 6.25 14.23
C ALA A 15 -1.58 7.51 13.56
N LEU A 16 -0.99 8.42 14.36
CA LEU A 16 -0.34 9.62 13.84
C LEU A 16 0.81 9.29 12.88
N ALA A 17 1.67 8.34 13.24
CA ALA A 17 2.75 7.86 12.39
C ALA A 17 2.20 7.36 11.04
N GLY A 18 1.11 6.60 11.06
CA GLY A 18 0.42 6.12 9.86
C GLY A 18 -0.06 7.26 8.97
N VAL A 19 -0.81 8.21 9.53
CA VAL A 19 -1.36 9.35 8.79
C VAL A 19 -0.24 10.17 8.16
N LEU A 20 0.79 10.54 8.93
CA LEU A 20 1.91 11.32 8.44
C LEU A 20 2.71 10.56 7.36
N ALA A 21 2.93 9.27 7.55
CA ALA A 21 3.59 8.42 6.55
C ALA A 21 2.80 8.34 5.24
N GLY A 22 1.48 8.17 5.32
CA GLY A 22 0.61 8.18 4.15
C GLY A 22 0.69 9.49 3.37
N LEU A 23 0.54 10.62 4.07
CA LEU A 23 0.67 11.95 3.47
C LEU A 23 2.06 12.20 2.87
N ALA A 24 3.12 11.78 3.55
CA ALA A 24 4.50 11.92 3.06
C ALA A 24 4.76 11.08 1.80
N GLY A 25 4.30 9.82 1.78
CA GLY A 25 4.39 8.96 0.60
C GLY A 25 3.62 9.53 -0.60
N PHE A 26 2.41 10.04 -0.35
CA PHE A 26 1.62 10.72 -1.39
C PHE A 26 2.29 12.00 -1.90
N THR A 27 2.89 12.77 -1.02
CA THR A 27 3.64 13.98 -1.38
C THR A 27 4.84 13.61 -2.26
N ALA A 28 5.62 12.60 -1.87
CA ALA A 28 6.73 12.09 -2.68
C ALA A 28 6.25 11.62 -4.08
N PHE A 29 5.13 10.90 -4.13
CA PHE A 29 4.49 10.50 -5.38
C PHE A 29 4.18 11.70 -6.29
N LEU A 30 3.58 12.78 -5.76
CA LEU A 30 3.29 14.00 -6.54
C LEU A 30 4.57 14.67 -7.07
N PHE A 31 5.63 14.74 -6.26
CA PHE A 31 6.92 15.30 -6.69
C PHE A 31 7.62 14.44 -7.75
N ILE A 32 7.57 13.12 -7.63
CA ILE A 32 8.12 12.23 -8.66
C ILE A 32 7.32 12.39 -9.96
N HIS A 33 5.98 12.51 -9.89
CA HIS A 33 5.14 12.82 -11.03
C HIS A 33 5.53 14.16 -11.69
N GLN A 34 5.70 15.21 -10.89
CA GLN A 34 6.16 16.52 -11.35
C GLN A 34 7.50 16.43 -12.09
N ALA A 35 8.45 15.67 -11.55
CA ALA A 35 9.82 15.62 -12.06
C ALA A 35 10.01 14.69 -13.25
N LEU A 36 9.33 13.53 -13.28
CA LEU A 36 9.63 12.43 -14.22
C LEU A 36 8.51 12.14 -15.23
N ILE A 37 7.29 12.65 -15.03
CA ILE A 37 6.13 12.28 -15.86
C ILE A 37 5.36 13.52 -16.32
N ARG A 38 4.49 14.04 -15.46
CA ARG A 38 3.70 15.26 -15.65
C ARG A 38 3.08 15.67 -14.30
N PRO A 39 2.89 16.98 -14.07
CA PRO A 39 2.17 17.47 -12.91
C PRO A 39 0.75 16.90 -12.86
N ILE A 40 0.35 16.37 -11.71
CA ILE A 40 -1.02 15.90 -11.46
C ILE A 40 -1.58 16.46 -10.16
N TRP A 41 -1.15 17.65 -9.73
CA TRP A 41 -1.56 18.30 -8.48
C TRP A 41 -3.07 18.42 -8.28
N PHE A 42 -3.87 18.35 -9.35
CA PHE A 42 -5.33 18.34 -9.26
C PHE A 42 -5.89 17.18 -8.40
N ILE A 43 -5.16 16.07 -8.22
CA ILE A 43 -5.59 14.98 -7.34
C ILE A 43 -5.29 15.24 -5.87
N ALA A 44 -4.52 16.29 -5.53
CA ALA A 44 -4.01 16.51 -4.17
C ALA A 44 -5.09 16.50 -3.07
N PRO A 45 -6.27 17.14 -3.24
CA PRO A 45 -7.28 17.17 -2.19
C PRO A 45 -7.82 15.78 -1.84
N PHE A 46 -8.23 15.02 -2.86
CA PHE A 46 -8.79 13.68 -2.67
C PHE A 46 -7.70 12.65 -2.33
N GLY A 47 -6.55 12.74 -2.99
CA GLY A 47 -5.42 11.86 -2.78
C GLY A 47 -4.85 11.97 -1.37
N ALA A 48 -4.81 13.17 -0.77
CA ALA A 48 -4.38 13.34 0.61
C ALA A 48 -5.30 12.64 1.61
N VAL A 49 -6.62 12.71 1.41
CA VAL A 49 -7.60 12.02 2.26
C VAL A 49 -7.42 10.50 2.15
N VAL A 50 -7.34 9.97 0.93
CA VAL A 50 -7.12 8.54 0.68
C VAL A 50 -5.79 8.08 1.28
N ALA A 51 -4.73 8.86 1.11
CA ALA A 51 -3.40 8.55 1.64
C ALA A 51 -3.36 8.54 3.18
N ALA A 52 -4.02 9.50 3.83
CA ALA A 52 -4.14 9.54 5.28
C ALA A 52 -4.92 8.32 5.82
N LEU A 53 -6.03 7.95 5.18
CA LEU A 53 -6.82 6.78 5.54
C LEU A 53 -6.05 5.47 5.32
N ALA A 54 -5.39 5.32 4.18
CA ALA A 54 -4.55 4.17 3.89
C ALA A 54 -3.41 4.05 4.91
N GLY A 55 -2.74 5.16 5.22
CA GLY A 55 -1.70 5.23 6.24
C GLY A 55 -2.20 4.82 7.64
N LEU A 56 -3.41 5.23 8.00
CA LEU A 56 -4.05 4.81 9.25
C LEU A 56 -4.34 3.29 9.28
N LEU A 57 -4.84 2.71 8.18
CA LEU A 57 -5.08 1.27 8.08
C LEU A 57 -3.77 0.47 8.18
N VAL A 58 -2.72 0.96 7.52
CA VAL A 58 -1.37 0.39 7.58
C VAL A 58 -0.82 0.43 9.01
N ALA A 59 -0.96 1.56 9.70
CA ALA A 59 -0.59 1.69 11.12
C ALA A 59 -1.38 0.75 12.02
N TRP A 60 -2.67 0.56 11.74
CA TRP A 60 -3.53 -0.32 12.51
C TRP A 60 -3.15 -1.80 12.37
N ALA A 61 -2.75 -2.20 11.16
CA ALA A 61 -2.17 -3.52 10.92
C ALA A 61 -0.80 -3.67 11.58
N TYR A 62 0.07 -2.66 11.49
CA TYR A 62 1.37 -2.64 12.18
C TYR A 62 1.21 -2.86 13.69
N ASP A 63 0.31 -2.13 14.33
CA ASP A 63 0.05 -2.24 15.78
C ASP A 63 -0.36 -3.66 16.19
N ALA A 64 -1.17 -4.33 15.37
CA ALA A 64 -1.60 -5.71 15.59
C ALA A 64 -0.46 -6.73 15.45
N LEU A 65 0.46 -6.47 14.53
CA LEU A 65 1.57 -7.35 14.20
C LEU A 65 2.81 -7.06 15.05
N ARG A 66 2.90 -5.86 15.64
CA ARG A 66 4.07 -5.35 16.38
C ARG A 66 4.65 -6.33 17.40
N PRO A 67 3.84 -7.06 18.21
CA PRO A 67 4.37 -8.03 19.19
C PRO A 67 5.11 -9.22 18.56
N ARG A 68 4.95 -9.44 17.26
CA ARG A 68 5.56 -10.54 16.49
C ARG A 68 6.65 -10.07 15.52
N LEU A 69 6.88 -8.76 15.44
CA LEU A 69 7.94 -8.15 14.65
C LEU A 69 9.22 -7.98 15.49
N PRO A 70 10.40 -7.80 14.86
CA PRO A 70 11.64 -7.52 15.55
C PRO A 70 11.52 -6.43 16.62
N GLN A 71 12.30 -6.51 17.70
CA GLN A 71 12.23 -5.50 18.77
C GLN A 71 12.74 -4.14 18.30
N ASN A 72 13.80 -4.12 17.47
CA ASN A 72 14.33 -2.90 16.88
C ASN A 72 13.28 -2.26 15.94
N THR A 73 12.96 -0.98 16.17
CA THR A 73 11.93 -0.23 15.43
C THR A 73 12.18 -0.23 13.92
N TRP A 74 13.42 -0.01 13.47
CA TRP A 74 13.73 0.01 12.04
C TRP A 74 13.62 -1.36 11.39
N LEU A 75 14.08 -2.42 12.06
CA LEU A 75 13.89 -3.79 11.57
C LEU A 75 12.41 -4.18 11.54
N ALA A 76 11.61 -3.74 12.53
CA ALA A 76 10.18 -3.96 12.55
C ALA A 76 9.47 -3.26 11.38
N VAL A 77 9.81 -2.00 11.12
CA VAL A 77 9.27 -1.23 9.99
C VAL A 77 9.68 -1.86 8.67
N ALA A 78 10.96 -2.21 8.49
CA ALA A 78 11.44 -2.86 7.28
C ALA A 78 10.75 -4.21 7.02
N ALA A 79 10.62 -5.06 8.04
CA ALA A 79 9.92 -6.33 7.93
C ALA A 79 8.43 -6.13 7.58
N PHE A 80 7.77 -5.15 8.18
CA PHE A 80 6.37 -4.86 7.90
C PHE A 80 6.16 -4.29 6.48
N VAL A 81 7.03 -3.39 6.03
CA VAL A 81 7.02 -2.88 4.65
C VAL A 81 7.24 -4.02 3.67
N ALA A 82 8.18 -4.94 3.95
CA ALA A 82 8.37 -6.12 3.11
C ALA A 82 7.10 -6.98 3.00
N LEU A 83 6.38 -7.19 4.11
CA LEU A 83 5.09 -7.89 4.10
C LEU A 83 4.04 -7.17 3.24
N LEU A 84 3.93 -5.84 3.36
CA LEU A 84 3.00 -5.06 2.53
C LEU A 84 3.36 -5.15 1.05
N THR A 85 4.63 -5.01 0.69
CA THR A 85 5.10 -5.15 -0.69
C THR A 85 4.78 -6.53 -1.26
N LEU A 86 4.95 -7.59 -0.46
CA LEU A 86 4.58 -8.95 -0.88
C LEU A 86 3.09 -9.10 -1.20
N THR A 87 2.21 -8.36 -0.53
CA THR A 87 0.77 -8.38 -0.89
C THR A 87 0.53 -7.87 -2.31
N GLN A 88 1.28 -6.86 -2.74
CA GLN A 88 1.17 -6.27 -4.07
C GLN A 88 1.83 -7.16 -5.15
N LEU A 89 2.90 -7.87 -4.79
CA LEU A 89 3.59 -8.77 -5.72
C LEU A 89 2.65 -9.87 -6.26
N THR A 90 1.68 -10.31 -5.46
CA THR A 90 0.69 -11.30 -5.92
C THR A 90 -0.20 -10.74 -7.02
N SER A 91 -0.69 -9.51 -6.87
CA SER A 91 -1.45 -8.80 -7.90
C SER A 91 -0.60 -8.60 -9.16
N TYR A 92 0.67 -8.21 -8.99
CA TYR A 92 1.61 -8.06 -10.10
C TYR A 92 1.78 -9.38 -10.86
N ALA A 93 2.05 -10.49 -10.15
CA ALA A 93 2.22 -11.80 -10.76
C ALA A 93 0.99 -12.24 -11.54
N VAL A 94 -0.21 -12.09 -10.96
CA VAL A 94 -1.48 -12.38 -11.64
C VAL A 94 -1.67 -11.51 -12.87
N SER A 95 -1.45 -10.20 -12.78
CA SER A 95 -1.61 -9.29 -13.92
C SER A 95 -0.58 -9.56 -15.03
N SER A 96 0.63 -9.97 -14.68
CA SER A 96 1.75 -10.14 -15.62
C SER A 96 1.55 -11.29 -16.62
N VAL A 97 0.71 -12.27 -16.28
CA VAL A 97 0.42 -13.43 -17.15
C VAL A 97 -0.86 -13.27 -17.97
N GLN A 98 -1.56 -12.15 -17.82
CA GLN A 98 -2.82 -11.90 -18.53
C GLN A 98 -2.61 -11.07 -19.80
N HIS A 99 -3.58 -11.14 -20.72
CA HIS A 99 -3.61 -10.25 -21.89
C HIS A 99 -3.71 -8.78 -21.48
N PRO A 100 -2.98 -7.84 -22.11
CA PRO A 100 -3.12 -6.41 -21.84
C PRO A 100 -4.56 -5.95 -22.09
N ILE A 101 -5.13 -5.19 -21.14
CA ILE A 101 -6.46 -4.58 -21.27
C ILE A 101 -6.39 -3.12 -21.71
N ILE A 102 -5.22 -2.49 -21.57
CA ILE A 102 -4.93 -1.16 -22.11
C ILE A 102 -3.91 -1.34 -23.22
N ASP A 103 -4.22 -0.78 -24.38
CA ASP A 103 -3.23 -0.66 -25.44
C ASP A 103 -2.30 0.50 -25.11
N TYR A 104 -1.02 0.19 -24.85
CA TYR A 104 0.02 1.21 -24.70
C TYR A 104 0.80 1.41 -26.01
N LEU A 105 0.59 0.55 -27.00
CA LEU A 105 1.11 0.76 -28.34
C LEU A 105 0.36 1.96 -28.91
N TRP A 106 1.08 2.86 -29.59
CA TRP A 106 0.53 4.08 -30.21
C TRP A 106 0.13 5.21 -29.25
N GLY A 107 0.43 5.11 -27.95
CA GLY A 107 0.25 6.22 -26.99
C GLY A 107 -1.21 6.56 -26.66
N SER A 108 -2.17 5.78 -27.17
CA SER A 108 -3.57 5.92 -26.82
C SER A 108 -3.86 5.07 -25.59
N ASN A 109 -3.98 5.67 -24.39
CA ASN A 109 -4.43 4.98 -23.16
C ASN A 109 -5.91 4.52 -23.31
N ARG A 110 -6.15 3.57 -24.20
CA ARG A 110 -7.48 3.07 -24.58
C ARG A 110 -7.58 1.62 -24.16
N VAL A 111 -8.79 1.25 -23.75
CA VAL A 111 -9.11 -0.14 -23.51
C VAL A 111 -9.00 -0.90 -24.84
N VAL A 112 -8.38 -2.07 -24.83
CA VAL A 112 -8.29 -2.93 -26.01
C VAL A 112 -9.70 -3.29 -26.47
N PRO A 113 -10.04 -3.15 -27.77
CA PRO A 113 -11.38 -3.46 -28.26
C PRO A 113 -11.84 -4.87 -27.85
N GLY A 114 -13.05 -4.99 -27.28
CA GLY A 114 -13.62 -6.24 -26.79
C GLY A 114 -13.34 -6.55 -25.31
N PHE A 115 -12.55 -5.71 -24.62
CA PHE A 115 -12.25 -5.84 -23.19
C PHE A 115 -13.01 -4.85 -22.29
N GLU A 116 -13.86 -3.99 -22.86
CA GLU A 116 -14.57 -2.91 -22.16
C GLU A 116 -15.42 -3.44 -21.00
N GLY A 117 -16.06 -4.60 -21.19
CA GLY A 117 -16.91 -5.24 -20.19
C GLY A 117 -16.15 -5.87 -19.01
N ILE A 118 -14.83 -6.08 -19.11
CA ILE A 118 -14.06 -6.85 -18.11
C ILE A 118 -13.01 -6.03 -17.35
N VAL A 119 -12.83 -4.74 -17.69
CA VAL A 119 -11.87 -3.85 -17.01
C VAL A 119 -12.12 -3.80 -15.51
N TYR A 120 -13.38 -3.60 -15.10
CA TYR A 120 -13.75 -3.50 -13.69
C TYR A 120 -13.55 -4.81 -12.94
N SER A 121 -13.89 -5.95 -13.55
CA SER A 121 -13.65 -7.26 -12.94
C SER A 121 -12.17 -7.55 -12.75
N ARG A 122 -11.30 -7.12 -13.67
CA ARG A 122 -9.85 -7.23 -13.49
C ARG A 122 -9.35 -6.40 -12.33
N PHE A 123 -9.79 -5.16 -12.19
CA PHE A 123 -9.48 -4.37 -10.99
C PHE A 123 -9.95 -5.03 -9.70
N ALA A 124 -11.20 -5.50 -9.68
CA ALA A 124 -11.78 -6.14 -8.51
C ALA A 124 -11.04 -7.42 -8.10
N ILE A 125 -10.72 -8.27 -9.08
CA ILE A 125 -10.14 -9.59 -8.85
C ILE A 125 -8.62 -9.49 -8.73
N ASP A 126 -7.95 -8.98 -9.77
CA ASP A 126 -6.50 -9.07 -9.92
C ASP A 126 -5.76 -8.15 -8.97
N LEU A 127 -6.39 -7.07 -8.51
CA LEU A 127 -5.81 -6.12 -7.55
C LEU A 127 -6.45 -6.22 -6.17
N PHE A 128 -7.75 -5.96 -6.05
CA PHE A 128 -8.36 -5.83 -4.72
C PHE A 128 -8.50 -7.17 -4.01
N LEU A 129 -9.05 -8.19 -4.68
CA LEU A 129 -9.23 -9.50 -4.07
C LEU A 129 -7.89 -10.18 -3.77
N THR A 130 -6.96 -10.22 -4.73
CA THR A 130 -5.63 -10.79 -4.53
C THR A 130 -4.87 -10.11 -3.39
N SER A 131 -4.85 -8.76 -3.36
CA SER A 131 -4.18 -8.01 -2.29
C SER A 131 -4.83 -8.26 -0.94
N ALA A 132 -6.17 -8.28 -0.87
CA ALA A 132 -6.90 -8.53 0.37
C ALA A 132 -6.63 -9.94 0.90
N VAL A 133 -6.65 -10.96 0.03
CA VAL A 133 -6.37 -12.35 0.40
C VAL A 133 -4.92 -12.51 0.83
N ALA A 134 -3.96 -11.98 0.06
CA ALA A 134 -2.53 -12.01 0.42
C ALA A 134 -2.28 -11.29 1.75
N GLY A 135 -2.90 -10.13 1.96
CA GLY A 135 -2.88 -9.40 3.22
C GLY A 135 -3.46 -10.21 4.37
N ALA A 136 -4.63 -10.82 4.20
CA ALA A 136 -5.25 -11.67 5.21
C ALA A 136 -4.35 -12.84 5.61
N LEU A 137 -3.76 -13.52 4.63
CA LEU A 137 -2.85 -14.63 4.85
C LEU A 137 -1.58 -14.17 5.57
N ALA A 138 -0.94 -13.09 5.13
CA ALA A 138 0.23 -12.52 5.80
C ALA A 138 -0.06 -12.12 7.25
N GLY A 139 -1.18 -11.43 7.47
CA GLY A 139 -1.64 -11.02 8.80
C GLY A 139 -1.92 -12.22 9.71
N TRP A 140 -2.54 -13.27 9.18
CA TRP A 140 -2.80 -14.51 9.91
C TRP A 140 -1.50 -15.27 10.23
N LEU A 141 -0.58 -15.41 9.27
CA LEU A 141 0.67 -16.15 9.45
C LEU A 141 1.59 -15.51 10.49
N VAL A 142 1.66 -14.18 10.53
CA VAL A 142 2.52 -13.46 11.48
C VAL A 142 1.80 -13.26 12.82
N GLY A 143 0.58 -12.71 12.80
CA GLY A 143 -0.18 -12.38 14.00
C GLY A 143 -0.87 -13.57 14.66
N ARG A 144 -1.07 -14.67 13.94
CA ARG A 144 -1.77 -15.89 14.39
C ARG A 144 -3.18 -15.62 14.93
N SER A 145 -3.88 -14.62 14.36
CA SER A 145 -5.24 -14.26 14.76
C SER A 145 -6.08 -13.79 13.57
N ARG A 146 -7.41 -13.98 13.68
CA ARG A 146 -8.37 -13.46 12.68
C ARG A 146 -8.37 -11.93 12.62
N GLN A 147 -8.10 -11.28 13.76
CA GLN A 147 -8.03 -9.83 13.83
C GLN A 147 -6.82 -9.28 13.05
N ALA A 148 -5.65 -9.91 13.18
CA ALA A 148 -4.47 -9.54 12.40
C ALA A 148 -4.70 -9.77 10.89
N ALA A 149 -5.37 -10.86 10.53
CA ALA A 149 -5.76 -11.14 9.15
C ALA A 149 -6.65 -10.01 8.58
N GLY A 150 -7.74 -9.66 9.27
CA GLY A 150 -8.66 -8.60 8.81
C GLY A 150 -7.99 -7.23 8.70
N ARG A 151 -7.16 -6.85 9.67
CA ARG A 151 -6.43 -5.58 9.64
C ARG A 151 -5.43 -5.52 8.49
N MET A 152 -4.69 -6.60 8.27
CA MET A 152 -3.72 -6.66 7.19
C MET A 152 -4.39 -6.71 5.81
N ALA A 153 -5.54 -7.35 5.68
CA ALA A 153 -6.35 -7.30 4.45
C ALA A 153 -6.78 -5.86 4.11
N LEU A 154 -7.25 -5.11 5.10
CA LEU A 154 -7.65 -3.70 4.92
C LEU A 154 -6.43 -2.80 4.62
N ALA A 155 -5.30 -3.04 5.28
CA ALA A 155 -4.05 -2.34 4.96
C ALA A 155 -3.61 -2.62 3.51
N ALA A 156 -3.66 -3.88 3.07
CA ALA A 156 -3.32 -4.27 1.71
C ALA A 156 -4.26 -3.63 0.68
N LEU A 157 -5.57 -3.52 0.99
CA LEU A 157 -6.53 -2.78 0.16
C LEU A 157 -6.19 -1.28 0.08
N GLY A 158 -5.87 -0.64 1.21
CA GLY A 158 -5.45 0.77 1.22
C GLY A 158 -4.20 1.00 0.38
N PHE A 159 -3.25 0.07 0.44
CA PHE A 159 -2.02 0.11 -0.36
C PHE A 159 -2.29 -0.15 -1.85
N ALA A 160 -3.24 -1.04 -2.16
CA ALA A 160 -3.70 -1.32 -3.52
C ALA A 160 -4.42 -0.12 -4.16
N ILE A 161 -5.18 0.67 -3.39
CA ILE A 161 -5.78 1.93 -3.88
C ILE A 161 -4.69 2.99 -4.13
N GLY A 162 -3.68 3.04 -3.26
CA GLY A 162 -2.55 3.96 -3.36
C GLY A 162 -1.53 3.52 -4.43
N PRO A 163 -0.29 3.16 -4.09
CA PRO A 163 0.73 2.79 -5.08
C PRO A 163 0.35 1.64 -6.02
N GLY A 164 -0.50 0.71 -5.56
CA GLY A 164 -0.84 -0.51 -6.29
C GLY A 164 -1.88 -0.37 -7.40
N HIS A 165 -2.58 0.77 -7.54
CA HIS A 165 -3.75 0.84 -8.44
C HIS A 165 -3.40 0.70 -9.92
N ASN A 166 -2.12 0.90 -10.26
CA ASN A 166 -1.63 0.73 -11.62
C ASN A 166 -1.22 -0.72 -11.94
N THR A 167 -1.28 -1.63 -10.96
CA THR A 167 -0.80 -3.00 -11.11
C THR A 167 -1.47 -3.77 -12.24
N PRO A 168 -2.80 -3.74 -12.39
CA PRO A 168 -3.49 -4.41 -13.49
C PRO A 168 -3.07 -3.94 -14.89
N PHE A 169 -2.39 -2.79 -15.01
CA PHE A 169 -1.94 -2.22 -16.27
C PHE A 169 -0.50 -2.59 -16.65
N PHE A 170 0.23 -3.31 -15.79
CA PHE A 170 1.60 -3.71 -16.10
C PHE A 170 1.70 -4.83 -17.14
N ALA A 171 0.58 -5.48 -17.47
CA ALA A 171 0.54 -6.50 -18.52
C ALA A 171 1.03 -5.93 -19.87
N GLY A 172 2.18 -6.40 -20.35
CA GLY A 172 2.71 -6.10 -21.68
C GLY A 172 3.54 -4.82 -21.84
N VAL A 173 3.84 -4.08 -20.75
CA VAL A 173 4.52 -2.76 -20.85
C VAL A 173 5.92 -2.80 -20.21
N ALA A 174 6.89 -3.39 -20.91
CA ALA A 174 8.28 -3.45 -20.45
C ALA A 174 8.97 -2.06 -20.42
N SER A 175 8.53 -1.11 -21.26
CA SER A 175 9.21 0.19 -21.46
C SER A 175 8.93 1.24 -20.38
N SER A 176 7.86 1.11 -19.59
CA SER A 176 7.49 2.06 -18.52
C SER A 176 7.75 1.54 -17.09
N ALA A 177 8.24 0.30 -16.97
CA ALA A 177 8.44 -0.37 -15.69
C ALA A 177 9.38 0.42 -14.75
N GLY A 178 10.48 0.99 -15.27
CA GLY A 178 11.46 1.71 -14.45
C GLY A 178 10.88 2.95 -13.74
N THR A 179 10.13 3.79 -14.46
CA THR A 179 9.51 5.00 -13.89
C THR A 179 8.40 4.65 -12.91
N LEU A 180 7.64 3.59 -13.17
CA LEU A 180 6.59 3.10 -12.28
C LEU A 180 7.17 2.49 -11.00
N TRP A 181 8.27 1.74 -11.09
CA TRP A 181 9.00 1.27 -9.92
C TRP A 181 9.61 2.41 -9.12
N ALA A 182 10.17 3.44 -9.77
CA ALA A 182 10.68 4.62 -9.08
C ALA A 182 9.59 5.36 -8.29
N LEU A 183 8.38 5.50 -8.86
CA LEU A 183 7.21 6.05 -8.16
C LEU A 183 6.83 5.23 -6.92
N ILE A 184 6.65 3.92 -7.10
CA ILE A 184 6.21 3.02 -6.04
C ILE A 184 7.26 2.97 -4.93
N LEU A 185 8.52 2.70 -5.27
CA LEU A 185 9.60 2.58 -4.29
C LEU A 185 9.88 3.91 -3.59
N GLY A 186 9.89 5.04 -4.32
CA GLY A 186 10.08 6.36 -3.74
C GLY A 186 9.01 6.69 -2.70
N ALA A 187 7.73 6.50 -3.04
CA ALA A 187 6.62 6.72 -2.11
C ALA A 187 6.70 5.79 -0.87
N ILE A 188 7.02 4.51 -1.07
CA ILE A 188 7.12 3.51 0.00
C ILE A 188 8.28 3.83 0.94
N VAL A 189 9.45 4.15 0.41
CA VAL A 189 10.64 4.47 1.21
C VAL A 189 10.40 5.74 2.02
N THR A 190 9.87 6.80 1.41
CA THR A 190 9.54 8.04 2.14
C THR A 190 8.54 7.77 3.26
N ALA A 191 7.47 7.03 2.99
CA ALA A 191 6.47 6.67 3.99
C ALA A 191 7.09 5.85 5.14
N ALA A 192 7.91 4.84 4.82
CA ALA A 192 8.57 3.99 5.81
C ALA A 192 9.53 4.77 6.73
N VAL A 193 10.30 5.70 6.17
CA VAL A 193 11.20 6.57 6.93
C VAL A 193 10.40 7.45 7.88
N VAL A 194 9.37 8.14 7.39
CA VAL A 194 8.53 9.01 8.24
C VAL A 194 7.86 8.20 9.35
N PHE A 195 7.32 7.03 9.02
CA PHE A 195 6.70 6.13 10.00
C PHE A 195 7.69 5.73 11.10
N GLY A 196 8.89 5.27 10.71
CA GLY A 196 9.94 4.85 11.63
C GLY A 196 10.45 5.99 12.52
N VAL A 197 10.65 7.19 11.96
CA VAL A 197 11.06 8.39 12.73
C VAL A 197 10.02 8.73 13.80
N VAL A 198 8.73 8.79 13.42
CA VAL A 198 7.65 9.13 14.36
C VAL A 198 7.52 8.08 15.45
N LEU A 199 7.79 6.80 15.17
CA LEU A 199 7.80 5.73 16.19
C LEU A 199 9.06 5.73 17.07
N LYS A 200 10.23 6.10 16.54
CA LYS A 200 11.51 6.05 17.28
C LYS A 200 11.65 7.19 18.29
N SER A 201 11.04 8.35 18.09
CA SER A 201 11.19 9.58 18.92
C SER A 201 10.78 9.49 20.41
N LYS A 202 10.62 8.29 20.99
CA LYS A 202 10.28 8.01 22.39
C LYS A 202 11.23 6.97 23.01
N ASP A 203 12.01 6.23 22.23
CA ASP A 203 13.01 5.30 22.80
C ASP A 203 14.23 6.05 23.36
N GLU A 204 14.32 7.36 23.12
CA GLU A 204 15.44 8.24 23.49
C GLU A 204 15.06 9.34 24.51
N GLY A 205 13.89 9.25 25.15
CA GLY A 205 13.43 10.21 26.19
C GLY A 205 12.68 9.51 27.32
#